data_AF-K2F7K3-F1
#
_entry.id   AF-K2F7K3-F1
#
_cell.length_a   1.000
_cell.length_b   1.000
_cell.length_c   1.000
_cell.angle_alpha   90.00
_cell.angle_beta   90.00
_cell.angle_gamma   90.00
#
_symmetry.space_group_name_H-M   'P 1'
#
loop_
_entity.id
_entity.type
_entity.pdbx_description
1 polymer ?
#
loop_
_entity_poly.entity_id
_entity_poly.type
_entity_poly.pdbx_seq_one_letter_code
_entity_poly.pdbx_strand_id
1 'polypeptide(L)'
;MKEKIPLLNILKNKMNKKLSCTIGLEKNIISKTIFNREIKLCKMLSEEKKGCGWGKCKNCGVLPLLVKLHKGKLVEDKKEIEELKNKLLNY
;
A
#
# COMPACT_ATOMS: atom_id res chain seq x y z
N MET A 1 11.68 29.97 -29.00
CA MET A 1 11.14 28.59 -29.07
C MET A 1 11.50 27.89 -27.77
N LYS A 2 10.52 27.44 -26.98
CA LYS A 2 10.76 26.86 -25.66
C LYS A 2 11.25 25.41 -25.81
N GLU A 3 12.46 25.15 -25.34
CA GLU A 3 13.04 23.82 -25.20
C GLU A 3 12.16 22.95 -24.31
N LYS A 4 11.65 21.85 -24.85
CA LYS A 4 10.91 20.83 -24.10
C LYS A 4 11.61 19.47 -24.24
N ILE A 5 12.74 19.28 -23.56
CA ILE A 5 13.22 17.91 -23.30
C ILE A 5 13.88 17.81 -21.91
N PRO A 6 13.13 17.61 -20.82
CA PRO A 6 13.76 17.07 -19.60
C PRO A 6 13.02 15.91 -18.93
N LEU A 7 11.98 15.31 -19.52
CA LEU A 7 11.25 14.20 -18.88
C LEU A 7 11.75 12.81 -19.28
N LEU A 8 12.19 12.64 -20.53
CA LEU A 8 12.61 11.33 -21.03
C LEU A 8 13.93 10.84 -20.39
N ASN A 9 14.85 11.77 -20.08
CA ASN A 9 16.16 11.42 -19.51
C ASN A 9 16.10 11.10 -18.02
N ILE A 10 15.12 11.63 -17.29
CA ILE A 10 14.91 11.33 -15.86
C ILE A 10 14.37 9.90 -15.67
N LEU A 11 13.50 9.42 -16.56
CA LEU A 11 12.95 8.07 -16.51
C LEU A 11 13.98 7.00 -16.91
N LYS A 12 14.82 7.27 -17.92
CA LYS A 12 15.87 6.33 -18.37
C LYS A 12 16.91 6.04 -17.27
N ASN A 13 17.26 7.02 -16.43
CA ASN A 13 18.22 6.82 -15.33
C ASN A 13 17.68 6.00 -14.14
N LYS A 14 16.36 5.80 -14.01
CA LYS A 14 15.77 4.98 -12.93
C LYS A 14 15.69 3.49 -13.26
N MET A 15 15.75 3.11 -14.54
CA MET A 15 15.48 1.73 -14.99
C MET A 15 16.67 0.76 -14.95
N ASN A 16 17.87 1.22 -14.57
CA ASN A 16 19.06 0.37 -14.38
C ASN A 16 19.18 -0.25 -12.98
N LYS A 17 18.15 -0.14 -12.13
CA LYS A 17 18.12 -0.79 -10.81
C LYS A 17 17.32 -2.10 -10.89
N LYS A 18 17.93 -3.20 -10.44
CA LYS A 18 17.32 -4.53 -10.30
C LYS A 18 15.92 -4.41 -9.70
N LEU A 19 14.88 -4.77 -10.47
CA LEU A 19 13.47 -4.68 -10.03
C LEU A 19 13.29 -5.36 -8.68
N SER A 20 12.78 -4.61 -7.69
CA SER A 20 12.48 -5.10 -6.37
C SER A 20 11.19 -4.46 -5.86
N CYS A 21 10.56 -5.09 -4.86
CA CYS A 21 9.36 -4.59 -4.20
C CYS A 21 9.57 -3.23 -3.50
N THR A 22 10.83 -2.84 -3.29
CA THR A 22 11.29 -1.63 -2.59
C THR A 22 11.53 -0.44 -3.52
N ILE A 23 11.65 -0.65 -4.83
CA ILE A 23 11.78 0.44 -5.81
C ILE A 23 10.41 1.11 -6.01
N GLY A 24 10.37 2.45 -5.97
CA GLY A 24 9.16 3.21 -6.33
C GLY A 24 8.11 3.32 -5.22
N LEU A 25 8.51 3.22 -3.95
CA LEU A 25 7.66 3.49 -2.78
C LEU A 25 7.37 4.99 -2.64
N GLU A 26 6.66 5.57 -3.60
CA GLU A 26 6.20 6.95 -3.51
C GLU A 26 5.12 7.07 -2.44
N LYS A 27 5.25 8.11 -1.60
CA LYS A 27 4.26 8.40 -0.56
C LYS A 27 3.03 9.05 -1.20
N ASN A 28 1.87 8.78 -0.63
CA ASN A 28 0.58 9.36 -1.05
C ASN A 28 0.18 9.04 -2.50
N ILE A 29 0.54 7.86 -3.03
CA ILE A 29 -0.02 7.36 -4.31
C ILE A 29 -1.55 7.33 -4.21
N ILE A 30 -2.07 6.90 -3.05
CA ILE A 30 -3.46 7.11 -2.68
C ILE A 30 -3.57 8.23 -1.63
N SER A 31 -4.64 9.02 -1.74
CA SER A 31 -4.94 10.08 -0.78
C SER A 31 -5.28 9.50 0.59
N LYS A 32 -5.06 10.29 1.64
CA LYS A 32 -5.44 9.93 3.02
C LYS A 32 -6.92 9.59 3.13
N THR A 33 -7.79 10.29 2.39
CA THR A 33 -9.23 10.05 2.38
C THR A 33 -9.57 8.66 1.86
N ILE A 34 -8.97 8.25 0.73
CA ILE A 34 -9.18 6.91 0.17
C ILE A 34 -8.60 5.85 1.10
N PHE A 35 -7.38 6.05 1.60
CA PHE A 35 -6.77 5.15 2.58
C PHE A 35 -7.69 4.92 3.78
N ASN A 36 -8.18 5.99 4.42
CA ASN A 36 -9.06 5.89 5.58
C ASN A 36 -10.41 5.22 5.28
N ARG A 37 -11.00 5.51 4.10
CA ARG A 37 -12.24 4.87 3.66
C ARG A 37 -12.07 3.36 3.53
N GLU A 38 -10.99 2.91 2.89
CA GLU A 38 -10.72 1.48 2.70
C GLU A 38 -10.41 0.79 4.04
N ILE A 39 -9.64 1.42 4.93
CA ILE A 39 -9.41 0.89 6.30
C ILE A 39 -10.74 0.73 7.05
N LYS A 40 -11.63 1.73 6.99
CA LYS A 40 -12.94 1.68 7.65
C LYS A 40 -13.79 0.53 7.09
N LEU A 41 -13.80 0.33 5.77
CA LEU A 41 -14.51 -0.77 5.14
C LEU A 41 -13.96 -2.13 5.59
N CYS A 42 -12.63 -2.31 5.59
CA CYS A 42 -12.00 -3.54 6.09
C CYS A 42 -12.37 -3.83 7.55
N LYS A 43 -12.40 -2.79 8.40
CA LYS A 43 -12.78 -2.92 9.80
C LYS A 43 -14.22 -3.39 9.95
N MET A 44 -15.17 -2.72 9.30
CA MET A 44 -16.59 -3.07 9.33
C MET A 44 -16.83 -4.52 8.87
N LEU A 45 -16.25 -4.92 7.74
CA LEU A 45 -16.41 -6.28 7.20
C LEU A 45 -15.80 -7.36 8.10
N SER A 46 -14.71 -7.04 8.79
CA SER A 46 -14.08 -7.93 9.76
C SER A 46 -14.95 -8.11 11.00
N GLU A 47 -15.51 -7.02 11.54
CA GLU A 47 -16.40 -7.03 12.71
C GLU A 47 -17.72 -7.77 12.42
N GLU A 48 -18.30 -7.57 11.22
CA GLU A 48 -19.52 -8.25 10.79
C GLU A 48 -19.31 -9.74 10.46
N LYS A 49 -18.06 -10.24 10.47
CA LYS A 49 -17.66 -11.61 10.09
C LYS A 49 -18.18 -12.04 8.70
N LYS A 50 -18.58 -11.09 7.85
CA LYS A 50 -19.05 -11.33 6.47
C LYS A 50 -17.91 -11.64 5.51
N GLY A 51 -16.67 -11.37 5.91
CA GLY A 51 -15.51 -11.49 5.05
C GLY A 51 -15.53 -10.44 3.93
N CYS A 52 -14.56 -10.53 3.01
CA CYS A 52 -14.49 -9.65 1.86
C CYS A 52 -14.02 -10.44 0.62
N GLY A 53 -14.16 -9.84 -0.56
CA GLY A 53 -13.76 -10.45 -1.83
C GLY A 53 -12.25 -10.74 -1.97
N TRP A 54 -11.43 -10.20 -1.07
CA TRP A 54 -9.98 -10.42 -1.04
C TRP A 54 -9.56 -11.68 -0.27
N GLY A 55 -10.51 -12.41 0.33
CA GLY A 55 -10.28 -13.64 1.08
C GLY A 55 -10.31 -13.44 2.60
N LYS A 56 -9.63 -14.34 3.34
CA LYS A 56 -9.68 -14.40 4.81
C LYS A 56 -8.83 -13.30 5.45
N CYS A 57 -9.37 -12.59 6.45
CA CYS A 57 -8.67 -11.50 7.16
C CYS A 57 -7.29 -11.92 7.70
N LYS A 58 -7.18 -13.11 8.29
CA LYS A 58 -5.92 -13.68 8.80
C LYS A 58 -4.78 -13.66 7.76
N ASN A 59 -5.10 -13.96 6.50
CA ASN A 59 -4.12 -14.05 5.41
C ASN A 59 -4.21 -12.87 4.42
N CYS A 60 -5.02 -11.84 4.73
CA CYS A 60 -5.26 -10.73 3.82
C CYS A 60 -4.01 -9.83 3.66
N GLY A 61 -3.60 -9.59 2.42
CA GLY A 61 -2.47 -8.71 2.05
C GLY A 61 -2.88 -7.26 1.73
N VAL A 62 -4.18 -6.95 1.76
CA VAL A 62 -4.69 -5.61 1.40
C VAL A 62 -4.21 -4.55 2.38
N LEU A 63 -4.16 -4.84 3.67
CA LEU A 63 -3.71 -3.85 4.67
C LEU A 63 -2.23 -3.43 4.48
N PRO A 64 -1.26 -4.36 4.35
CA PRO A 64 0.09 -4.02 3.96
C PRO A 64 0.18 -3.24 2.63
N LEU A 65 -0.65 -3.60 1.64
CA LEU A 65 -0.69 -2.91 0.35
C LEU A 65 -1.19 -1.47 0.49
N LEU A 66 -2.27 -1.21 1.23
CA LEU A 66 -2.78 0.14 1.46
C LEU A 66 -1.75 1.00 2.20
N VAL A 67 -1.04 0.44 3.17
CA VAL A 67 0.09 1.11 3.85
C VAL A 67 1.21 1.43 2.87
N LYS A 68 1.54 0.50 1.97
CA LYS A 68 2.52 0.74 0.91
C LYS A 68 2.13 1.93 0.04
N LEU A 69 0.90 1.95 -0.46
CA LEU A 69 0.42 2.98 -1.38
C LEU A 69 0.24 4.36 -0.72
N HIS A 70 -0.15 4.40 0.55
CA HIS A 70 -0.34 5.67 1.24
C HIS A 70 0.95 6.17 1.91
N LYS A 71 1.62 5.31 2.68
CA LYS A 71 2.76 5.69 3.53
C LYS A 71 4.12 5.48 2.84
N GLY A 72 4.15 4.85 1.66
CA GLY A 72 5.41 4.47 1.00
C GLY A 72 6.24 3.49 1.82
N LYS A 73 5.61 2.70 2.70
CA LYS A 73 6.29 1.71 3.54
C LYS A 73 5.91 0.31 3.09
N LEU A 74 6.89 -0.49 2.70
CA LEU A 74 6.71 -1.92 2.51
C LEU A 74 6.80 -2.62 3.87
N VAL A 75 5.79 -3.44 4.19
CA VAL A 75 5.71 -4.20 5.44
C VAL A 75 5.66 -5.68 5.07
N GLU A 76 6.77 -6.39 5.28
CA GLU A 76 6.93 -7.80 4.85
C GLU A 76 7.11 -8.76 6.03
N ASP A 77 7.58 -8.26 7.17
CA ASP A 77 7.74 -9.08 8.36
C ASP A 77 6.38 -9.54 8.90
N LYS A 78 6.28 -10.82 9.26
CA LYS A 78 5.02 -11.42 9.70
C LYS A 78 4.50 -10.78 10.99
N LYS A 79 5.39 -10.47 11.94
CA LYS A 79 4.99 -9.82 13.21
C LYS A 79 4.53 -8.40 12.94
N GLU A 80 5.24 -7.64 12.09
CA GLU A 80 4.81 -6.30 11.71
C GLU A 80 3.45 -6.30 11.01
N ILE A 81 3.17 -7.28 10.14
CA ILE A 81 1.86 -7.44 9.50
C ILE A 81 0.78 -7.74 10.53
N GLU A 82 1.05 -8.62 11.49
CA GLU A 82 0.10 -8.97 12.55
C GLU A 82 -0.20 -7.77 13.46
N GLU A 83 0.83 -7.06 13.92
CA GLU A 83 0.66 -5.82 14.68
C GLU A 83 -0.12 -4.76 13.90
N LEU A 84 0.14 -4.62 12.60
CA LEU A 84 -0.59 -3.69 11.74
C LEU A 84 -2.07 -4.06 11.68
N LYS A 85 -2.38 -5.35 11.52
CA LYS A 85 -3.75 -5.85 11.50
C LYS A 85 -4.44 -5.59 12.85
N ASN A 86 -3.78 -5.88 13.95
CA ASN A 86 -4.33 -5.66 15.29
C ASN A 86 -4.58 -4.17 15.57
N LYS A 87 -3.65 -3.29 15.17
CA LYS A 87 -3.80 -1.83 15.32
C LYS A 87 -4.94 -1.25 14.47
N LEU A 88 -5.17 -1.78 13.27
CA LEU A 88 -6.17 -1.23 12.33
C LEU A 88 -7.55 -1.87 12.46
N LEU A 89 -7.61 -3.15 12.81
CA LEU A 89 -8.85 -3.93 12.85
C LEU A 89 -9.25 -4.40 14.25
N ASN A 90 -8.42 -4.22 15.28
CA ASN A 90 -8.61 -4.81 16.62
C ASN A 90 -8.84 -6.33 16.55
N TYR A 91 -8.00 -7.02 15.77
CA TYR A 91 -8.01 -8.47 15.62
C TYR A 91 -7.30 -9.18 16.79
#